data_AF-A0A536C8N2-F1
#
_entry.id   AF-A0A536C8N2-F1
#
_cell.length_a   1.000
_cell.length_b   1.000
_cell.length_c   1.000
_cell.angle_alpha   90.00
_cell.angle_beta   90.00
_cell.angle_gamma   90.00
#
_symmetry.space_group_name_H-M   'P 1'
#
loop_
_entity.id
_entity.type
_entity.pdbx_description
1 polymer ?
#
loop_
_entity_poly.entity_id
_entity_poly.type
_entity_poly.pdbx_seq_one_letter_code
_entity_poly.pdbx_strand_id
1 'polypeptide(L)'
;KAREATEAGADYVGADDLVKRIQEGWLDFDVALATPDMMGQVGRLGKILGPRGLMPNPRAGSVTFDIGRAVKDIQGGRIEYRVDKTGIIHTNIGKASYSEAQLKDNFVALMDAVVRAKPSSAKGQYLRSVYLSPTMGPSVPVDPVAAGRMS
;
A
#
# COMPACT_ATOMS: atom_id res chain seq x y z
N LYS A 1 0.13 -16.91 -15.97
CA LYS A 1 -0.27 -16.34 -14.66
C LYS A 1 0.44 -16.98 -13.47
N ALA A 2 0.21 -18.26 -13.13
CA ALA A 2 0.90 -18.86 -11.98
C ALA A 2 2.43 -18.87 -12.13
N ARG A 3 2.94 -19.25 -13.32
CA ARG A 3 4.39 -19.21 -13.62
C ARG A 3 5.00 -17.82 -13.53
N GLU A 4 4.31 -16.79 -14.03
CA GLU A 4 4.77 -15.39 -13.98
C GLU A 4 4.85 -14.85 -12.53
N ALA A 5 3.98 -15.33 -11.64
CA ALA A 5 4.02 -14.97 -10.23
C ALA A 5 5.21 -15.65 -9.51
N THR A 6 5.47 -16.91 -9.82
CA THR A 6 6.63 -17.65 -9.27
C THR A 6 7.95 -17.05 -9.76
N GLU A 7 8.04 -16.70 -11.04
CA GLU A 7 9.20 -16.06 -11.64
C GLU A 7 9.41 -14.61 -11.13
N ALA A 8 8.34 -13.93 -10.74
CA ALA A 8 8.41 -12.60 -10.14
C ALA A 8 8.77 -12.61 -8.65
N GLY A 9 8.91 -13.79 -8.03
CA GLY A 9 9.35 -13.94 -6.65
C GLY A 9 8.22 -13.99 -5.62
N ALA A 10 6.99 -14.34 -6.00
CA ALA A 10 5.91 -14.53 -5.02
C ALA A 10 6.18 -15.76 -4.14
N ASP A 11 6.11 -15.60 -2.81
CA ASP A 11 6.37 -16.67 -1.84
C ASP A 11 5.41 -17.85 -1.97
N TYR A 12 4.14 -17.57 -2.31
CA TYR A 12 3.12 -18.57 -2.50
C TYR A 12 2.25 -18.24 -3.71
N VAL A 13 2.09 -19.22 -4.60
CA VAL A 13 1.26 -19.11 -5.79
C VAL A 13 0.33 -20.32 -5.83
N GLY A 14 -0.97 -20.07 -5.82
CA GLY A 14 -1.99 -21.12 -5.90
C GLY A 14 -3.34 -20.53 -6.27
N ALA A 15 -4.26 -21.42 -6.64
CA ALA A 15 -5.61 -21.07 -7.06
C ALA A 15 -6.61 -21.58 -6.01
N ASP A 16 -7.33 -22.67 -6.28
CA ASP A 16 -8.32 -23.25 -5.38
C ASP A 16 -7.71 -23.86 -4.10
N ASP A 17 -6.48 -24.34 -4.19
CA ASP A 17 -5.70 -24.93 -3.09
C ASP A 17 -5.32 -23.88 -2.04
N LEU A 18 -4.85 -22.71 -2.49
CA LEU A 18 -4.53 -21.60 -1.60
C LEU A 18 -5.79 -21.03 -0.93
N VAL A 19 -6.91 -20.95 -1.67
CA VAL A 19 -8.21 -20.51 -1.14
C VAL A 19 -8.68 -21.43 -0.02
N LYS A 20 -8.56 -22.75 -0.18
CA LYS A 20 -8.89 -23.73 0.88
C LYS A 20 -7.99 -23.58 2.09
N ARG A 21 -6.68 -23.41 1.88
CA ARG A 21 -5.70 -23.23 2.97
C ARG A 21 -5.98 -21.96 3.78
N ILE A 22 -6.37 -20.86 3.12
CA ILE A 22 -6.80 -19.62 3.80
C ILE A 22 -8.12 -19.83 4.55
N GLN A 23 -9.04 -20.61 3.99
CA GLN A 23 -10.29 -20.98 4.65
C GLN A 23 -10.07 -21.84 5.90
N GLU A 24 -9.02 -22.68 5.90
CA GLU A 24 -8.55 -23.48 7.04
C GLU A 24 -7.78 -22.67 8.09
N GLY A 25 -7.57 -21.36 7.85
CA GLY A 25 -6.99 -20.42 8.82
C GLY A 25 -5.53 -20.04 8.58
N TRP A 26 -4.95 -20.43 7.45
CA TRP A 26 -3.58 -20.03 7.10
C TRP A 26 -3.51 -18.57 6.63
N LEU A 27 -2.75 -17.74 7.35
CA LEU A 27 -2.70 -16.28 7.17
C LEU A 27 -1.27 -15.71 7.32
N ASP A 28 -0.24 -16.50 6.98
CA ASP A 28 1.16 -16.06 7.05
C ASP A 28 1.57 -15.28 5.79
N PHE A 29 0.85 -14.21 5.47
CA PHE A 29 1.20 -13.30 4.38
C PHE A 29 0.78 -11.86 4.68
N ASP A 30 1.56 -10.91 4.17
CA ASP A 30 1.35 -9.48 4.41
C ASP A 30 0.51 -8.81 3.32
N VAL A 31 0.55 -9.32 2.08
CA VAL A 31 -0.15 -8.74 0.93
C VAL A 31 -0.73 -9.85 0.06
N ALA A 32 -2.01 -9.71 -0.31
CA ALA A 32 -2.67 -10.60 -1.26
C ALA A 32 -2.85 -9.90 -2.61
N LEU A 33 -2.40 -10.58 -3.67
CA LEU A 33 -2.66 -10.22 -5.07
C LEU A 33 -3.68 -11.18 -5.66
N ALA A 34 -4.64 -10.65 -6.41
CA ALA A 34 -5.64 -11.45 -7.08
C ALA A 34 -5.82 -11.04 -8.54
N THR A 35 -6.14 -12.00 -9.38
CA THR A 35 -6.61 -11.73 -10.73
C THR A 35 -8.14 -11.60 -10.75
N PRO A 36 -8.73 -10.78 -11.64
CA PRO A 36 -10.17 -10.53 -11.67
C PRO A 36 -11.06 -11.79 -11.80
N ASP A 37 -10.53 -12.83 -12.46
CA ASP A 37 -11.15 -14.15 -12.64
C ASP A 37 -11.33 -14.91 -11.30
N MET A 38 -10.47 -14.69 -10.31
CA MET A 38 -10.52 -15.36 -9.01
C MET A 38 -11.26 -14.57 -7.92
N MET A 39 -11.67 -13.32 -8.20
CA MET A 39 -12.32 -12.44 -7.22
C MET A 39 -13.65 -13.01 -6.70
N GLY A 40 -14.37 -13.83 -7.48
CA GLY A 40 -15.60 -14.49 -7.04
C GLY A 40 -15.38 -15.49 -5.89
N GLN A 41 -14.21 -16.12 -5.83
CA GLN A 41 -13.83 -17.03 -4.74
C GLN A 41 -13.22 -16.27 -3.57
N VAL A 42 -12.34 -15.29 -3.84
CA VAL A 42 -11.73 -14.42 -2.82
C VAL A 42 -12.78 -13.61 -2.06
N GLY A 43 -13.88 -13.21 -2.71
CA GLY A 43 -15.01 -12.53 -2.07
C GLY A 43 -15.65 -13.36 -0.95
N ARG A 44 -15.63 -14.70 -1.04
CA ARG A 44 -16.15 -15.59 0.02
C ARG A 44 -15.25 -15.57 1.27
N LEU A 45 -13.96 -15.33 1.08
CA LEU A 45 -12.97 -15.16 2.15
C LEU A 45 -13.01 -13.77 2.80
N GLY A 46 -13.88 -12.87 2.33
CA GLY A 46 -14.00 -11.50 2.84
C GLY A 46 -14.28 -11.41 4.35
N LYS A 47 -14.91 -12.42 4.96
CA LYS A 47 -15.11 -12.48 6.42
C LYS A 47 -13.79 -12.65 7.20
N ILE A 48 -12.80 -13.31 6.60
CA ILE A 48 -11.50 -13.59 7.23
C ILE A 48 -10.49 -12.50 6.85
N LEU A 49 -10.43 -12.14 5.56
CA LEU A 49 -9.46 -11.18 5.03
C LEU A 49 -9.86 -9.72 5.27
N GLY A 50 -11.16 -9.43 5.39
CA GLY A 50 -11.70 -8.08 5.57
C GLY A 50 -11.25 -7.38 6.85
N PRO A 51 -11.44 -7.98 8.05
CA PRO A 51 -11.05 -7.35 9.32
C PRO A 51 -9.54 -7.09 9.44
N ARG A 52 -8.72 -7.84 8.70
CA ARG A 52 -7.25 -7.72 8.71
C ARG A 52 -6.70 -6.80 7.62
N GLY A 53 -7.56 -6.28 6.74
CA GLY A 53 -7.12 -5.40 5.65
C GLY A 53 -6.33 -6.08 4.53
N LEU A 54 -6.28 -7.42 4.53
CA LEU A 54 -5.56 -8.24 3.54
C LEU A 54 -6.38 -8.52 2.28
N MET A 55 -7.57 -7.92 2.16
CA MET A 55 -8.47 -8.16 1.04
C MET A 55 -7.98 -7.42 -0.22
N PRO A 56 -7.75 -8.12 -1.36
CA PRO A 56 -7.36 -7.48 -2.61
C PRO A 56 -8.42 -6.48 -3.07
N ASN A 57 -8.01 -5.25 -3.41
CA ASN A 57 -8.91 -4.19 -3.83
C ASN A 57 -8.51 -3.64 -5.21
N PRO A 58 -9.42 -3.56 -6.19
CA PRO A 58 -9.15 -2.91 -7.47
C PRO A 58 -8.68 -1.46 -7.34
N ARG A 59 -9.14 -0.72 -6.32
CA ARG A 59 -8.69 0.65 -6.06
C ARG A 59 -7.25 0.74 -5.59
N ALA A 60 -6.76 -0.29 -4.91
CA ALA A 60 -5.37 -0.38 -4.48
C ALA A 60 -4.44 -0.85 -5.62
N GLY A 61 -5.01 -1.37 -6.72
CA GLY A 61 -4.26 -1.93 -7.84
C GLY A 61 -3.70 -3.32 -7.55
N SER A 62 -4.08 -3.93 -6.42
CA SER A 62 -3.75 -5.31 -6.05
C SER A 62 -4.60 -6.35 -6.81
N VAL A 63 -5.52 -5.87 -7.66
CA VAL A 63 -6.29 -6.69 -8.61
C VAL A 63 -5.88 -6.31 -10.02
N THR A 64 -5.06 -7.14 -10.66
CA THR A 64 -4.55 -6.90 -12.02
C THR A 64 -4.39 -8.20 -12.80
N PHE A 65 -4.33 -8.09 -14.13
CA PHE A 65 -3.92 -9.20 -14.99
C PHE A 65 -2.39 -9.37 -15.03
N ASP A 66 -1.64 -8.30 -14.74
CA ASP A 66 -0.16 -8.28 -14.76
C ASP A 66 0.44 -8.61 -13.38
N ILE A 67 0.35 -9.88 -12.98
CA ILE A 67 0.83 -10.32 -11.65
C ILE A 67 2.34 -10.10 -11.49
N GLY A 68 3.14 -10.37 -12.53
CA GLY A 68 4.60 -10.27 -12.43
C GLY A 68 5.10 -8.87 -12.13
N ARG A 69 4.45 -7.84 -12.69
CA ARG A 69 4.75 -6.44 -12.39
C ARG A 69 4.25 -6.05 -11.00
N ALA A 70 3.03 -6.46 -10.64
CA ALA A 70 2.46 -6.17 -9.33
C ALA A 70 3.29 -6.77 -8.17
N VAL A 71 3.80 -7.99 -8.33
CA VAL A 71 4.69 -8.64 -7.34
C VAL A 71 5.97 -7.83 -7.18
N LYS A 72 6.62 -7.43 -8.28
CA LYS A 72 7.84 -6.60 -8.24
C LYS A 72 7.59 -5.23 -7.62
N ASP A 73 6.46 -4.60 -7.94
CA ASP A 73 6.10 -3.29 -7.39
C ASP A 73 5.85 -3.39 -5.86
N ILE A 74 5.24 -4.47 -5.38
CA ILE A 74 5.02 -4.70 -3.95
C ILE A 74 6.33 -5.04 -3.23
N GLN A 75 7.16 -5.90 -3.80
CA GLN A 75 8.49 -6.20 -3.26
C GLN A 75 9.42 -4.97 -3.27
N GLY A 76 9.23 -4.06 -4.22
CA GLY A 76 9.91 -2.76 -4.28
C GLY A 76 9.52 -1.80 -3.16
N GLY A 77 8.64 -2.21 -2.24
CA GLY A 77 8.26 -1.41 -1.08
C GLY A 77 7.15 -0.41 -1.36
N ARG A 78 6.23 -0.73 -2.29
CA ARG A 78 5.06 0.11 -2.54
C ARG A 78 4.22 0.24 -1.26
N ILE A 79 4.16 1.45 -0.72
CA ILE A 79 3.36 1.77 0.46
C ILE A 79 1.99 2.22 0.00
N GLU A 80 0.96 1.47 0.39
CA GLU A 80 -0.43 1.89 0.16
C GLU A 80 -0.79 3.02 1.12
N TYR A 81 -1.27 4.12 0.58
CA TYR A 81 -1.81 5.23 1.36
C TYR A 81 -3.31 5.34 1.14
N ARG A 82 -4.05 5.40 2.25
CA ARG A 82 -5.51 5.54 2.26
C ARG A 82 -5.89 6.85 2.96
N VAL A 83 -6.86 7.54 2.38
CA VAL A 83 -7.48 8.71 3.00
C VAL A 83 -8.52 8.21 4.01
N ASP A 84 -8.40 8.66 5.26
CA ASP A 84 -9.41 8.42 6.29
C ASP A 84 -10.66 9.29 6.05
N LYS A 85 -11.77 8.99 6.74
CA LYS A 85 -13.03 9.78 6.68
C LYS A 85 -12.82 11.26 7.02
N THR A 86 -11.79 11.56 7.81
CA THR A 86 -11.39 12.91 8.21
C THR A 86 -10.58 13.66 7.14
N GLY A 87 -10.24 13.00 6.03
CA GLY A 87 -9.42 13.57 4.96
C GLY A 87 -7.92 13.56 5.25
N ILE A 88 -7.47 12.80 6.26
CA ILE A 88 -6.07 12.66 6.66
C ILE A 88 -5.47 11.42 6.00
N ILE A 89 -4.23 11.53 5.52
CA ILE A 89 -3.44 10.41 4.99
C ILE A 89 -2.45 9.98 6.07
N HIS A 90 -2.57 8.74 6.53
CA HIS A 90 -1.61 8.13 7.45
C HIS A 90 -0.73 7.14 6.69
N THR A 91 0.57 7.35 6.71
CA THR A 91 1.55 6.53 6.00
C THR A 91 2.84 6.40 6.80
N ASN A 92 3.47 5.23 6.71
CA ASN A 92 4.76 4.99 7.33
C ASN A 92 5.84 5.23 6.26
N ILE A 93 6.79 6.12 6.51
CA ILE A 93 7.89 6.42 5.56
C ILE A 93 9.11 5.49 5.73
N GLY A 94 9.17 4.71 6.82
CA GLY A 94 10.27 3.80 7.10
C GLY A 94 10.35 3.39 8.57
N LYS A 95 11.46 2.75 8.93
CA LYS A 95 11.82 2.41 10.32
C LYS A 95 12.94 3.33 10.80
N ALA A 96 13.07 3.50 12.11
CA ALA A 96 14.15 4.28 12.73
C ALA A 96 15.57 3.73 12.41
N SER A 97 15.66 2.47 11.97
CA SER A 97 16.91 1.85 11.55
C SER A 97 17.39 2.28 10.16
N TYR A 98 16.60 3.06 9.41
CA TYR A 98 16.99 3.55 8.08
C TYR A 98 17.91 4.76 8.22
N SER A 99 18.76 4.96 7.20
CA SER A 99 19.59 6.18 7.15
C SER A 99 18.73 7.43 6.93
N GLU A 100 19.23 8.58 7.37
CA GLU A 100 18.57 9.87 7.16
C GLU A 100 18.27 10.15 5.69
N ALA A 101 19.21 9.80 4.79
CA ALA A 101 19.04 9.94 3.35
C ALA A 101 17.85 9.10 2.83
N GLN A 102 17.75 7.83 3.23
CA GLN A 102 16.63 6.96 2.83
C GLN A 102 15.29 7.47 3.34
N LEU A 103 15.24 7.97 4.58
CA LEU A 103 14.01 8.54 5.14
C LEU A 103 13.59 9.80 4.40
N LYS A 104 14.56 10.65 4.02
CA LYS A 104 14.32 11.86 3.24
C LYS A 104 13.81 11.52 1.84
N ASP A 105 14.46 10.59 1.14
CA ASP A 105 14.06 10.19 -0.22
C ASP A 105 12.65 9.59 -0.24
N ASN A 106 12.33 8.75 0.74
CA ASN A 106 10.98 8.19 0.91
C ASN A 106 9.93 9.29 1.18
N PHE A 107 10.28 10.28 1.99
CA PHE A 107 9.41 11.41 2.28
C PHE A 107 9.15 12.25 1.03
N VAL A 108 10.20 12.58 0.25
CA VAL A 108 10.07 13.33 -1.01
C VAL A 108 9.21 12.56 -2.01
N ALA A 109 9.47 11.27 -2.21
CA ALA A 109 8.68 10.43 -3.11
C ALA A 109 7.19 10.38 -2.72
N LEU A 110 6.90 10.34 -1.41
CA LEU A 110 5.53 10.37 -0.90
C LEU A 110 4.86 11.73 -1.16
N MET A 111 5.56 12.83 -0.89
CA MET A 111 5.05 14.17 -1.13
C MET A 111 4.74 14.40 -2.61
N ASP A 112 5.64 13.99 -3.51
CA ASP A 112 5.43 14.07 -4.95
C ASP A 112 4.23 13.25 -5.42
N ALA A 113 4.07 12.03 -4.90
CA ALA A 113 2.92 11.19 -5.20
C ALA A 113 1.61 11.84 -4.73
N VAL A 114 1.59 12.45 -3.54
CA VAL A 114 0.42 13.15 -3.00
C VAL A 114 0.10 14.39 -3.84
N VAL A 115 1.09 15.21 -4.19
CA VAL A 115 0.88 16.40 -5.04
C VAL A 115 0.34 16.02 -6.41
N ARG A 116 0.84 14.93 -7.03
CA ARG A 116 0.31 14.40 -8.30
C ARG A 116 -1.10 13.84 -8.16
N ALA A 117 -1.44 13.27 -7.01
CA ALA A 117 -2.78 12.76 -6.72
C ALA A 117 -3.81 13.88 -6.43
N LYS A 118 -3.41 15.16 -6.46
CA LYS A 118 -4.31 16.29 -6.26
C LYS A 118 -5.45 16.27 -7.30
N PRO A 119 -6.72 16.14 -6.88
CA PRO A 119 -7.84 16.22 -7.79
C PRO A 119 -7.98 17.65 -8.34
N SER A 120 -8.38 17.77 -9.61
CA SER A 120 -8.63 19.07 -10.27
C SER A 120 -9.76 19.88 -9.61
N SER A 121 -10.63 19.23 -8.84
CA SER A 121 -11.70 19.86 -8.06
C SER A 121 -11.24 20.45 -6.72
N ALA A 122 -10.01 20.16 -6.28
CA ALA A 122 -9.49 20.65 -4.99
C ALA A 122 -9.10 22.14 -5.10
N LYS A 123 -9.93 23.01 -4.52
CA LYS A 123 -9.68 24.47 -4.43
C LYS A 123 -8.90 24.81 -3.16
N GLY A 124 -7.92 25.71 -3.29
CA GLY A 124 -7.11 26.21 -2.17
C GLY A 124 -5.85 25.36 -1.88
N GLN A 125 -5.33 25.50 -0.67
CA GLN A 125 -4.13 24.80 -0.21
C GLN A 125 -4.43 23.30 0.01
N TYR A 126 -3.82 22.46 -0.82
CA TYR A 126 -4.05 21.00 -0.80
C TYR A 126 -3.41 20.33 0.43
N LEU A 127 -2.21 20.79 0.81
CA LEU A 127 -1.47 20.32 1.98
C LEU A 127 -1.61 21.35 3.12
N ARG A 128 -2.45 21.07 4.12
CA ARG A 128 -2.69 21.99 5.24
C ARG A 128 -1.61 21.89 6.31
N SER A 129 -1.25 20.68 6.69
CA SER A 129 -0.27 20.41 7.73
C SER A 129 0.37 19.05 7.49
N VAL A 130 1.65 18.94 7.81
CA VAL A 130 2.42 17.70 7.74
C VAL A 130 3.04 17.48 9.12
N TYR A 131 2.83 16.30 9.69
CA TYR A 131 3.39 15.92 10.98
C TYR A 131 4.15 14.62 10.83
N LEU A 132 5.38 14.60 11.31
CA LEU A 132 6.18 13.39 11.43
C LEU A 132 6.16 12.94 12.88
N SER A 133 5.79 11.68 13.12
CA SER A 133 5.76 11.10 14.46
C SER A 133 6.35 9.69 14.46
N PRO A 134 7.17 9.33 15.46
CA PRO A 134 7.53 7.94 15.70
C PRO A 134 6.32 7.17 16.27
N THR A 135 6.38 5.83 16.27
CA THR A 135 5.29 4.97 16.75
C THR A 135 4.86 5.28 18.18
N MET A 136 5.81 5.64 19.05
CA MET A 136 5.57 5.98 20.45
C MET A 136 6.36 7.25 20.80
N GLY A 137 5.89 8.42 20.35
CA GLY A 137 6.54 9.69 20.71
C GLY A 137 5.82 10.93 20.18
N PRO A 138 6.31 12.12 20.54
CA PRO A 138 5.70 13.38 20.15
C PRO A 138 5.81 13.59 18.63
N SER A 139 4.81 14.27 18.07
CA SER A 139 4.81 14.67 16.67
C SER A 139 5.61 15.96 16.47
N VAL A 140 6.33 16.04 15.36
CA VAL A 140 7.08 17.22 14.93
C VAL A 140 6.38 17.80 13.69
N PRO A 141 5.92 19.07 13.73
CA PRO A 141 5.35 19.70 12.56
C PRO A 141 6.44 19.98 11.52
N VAL A 142 6.15 19.68 10.26
CA VAL A 142 7.00 19.98 9.11
C VAL A 142 6.30 21.01 8.24
N ASP A 143 7.05 21.95 7.68
CA ASP A 143 6.48 22.96 6.78
C ASP A 143 5.94 22.28 5.51
N PRO A 144 4.62 22.35 5.24
CA PRO A 144 4.01 21.76 4.06
C PRO A 144 4.47 22.42 2.75
N VAL A 145 4.89 23.69 2.79
CA VAL A 145 5.34 24.43 1.59
C VAL A 145 6.76 24.01 1.20
N ALA A 146 7.64 23.82 2.18
CA ALA A 146 8.96 23.25 1.95
C ALA A 146 8.87 21.77 1.50
N ALA A 147 8.00 20.98 2.12
CA ALA A 147 7.79 19.57 1.78
C ALA A 147 7.25 19.35 0.36
N GLY A 148 6.40 20.25 -0.15
CA GLY A 148 5.88 20.18 -1.52
C GLY A 148 6.80 20.74 -2.61
N ARG A 149 7.94 21.36 -2.24
CA ARG A 149 8.93 21.94 -3.15
C ARG A 149 10.28 21.21 -3.16
N MET A 150 10.43 20.16 -2.35
CA MET A 150 11.67 19.37 -2.26
C MET A 150 11.84 18.37 -3.42
N SER A 151 11.15 18.57 -4.55
CA SER A 151 11.36 17.83 -5.80
C SER A 151 12.70 18.17 -6.44
#